data_AF-R4XK73-F1
#
_entry.id   AF-R4XK73-F1
#
_cell.length_a   1.000
_cell.length_b   1.000
_cell.length_c   1.000
_cell.angle_alpha   90.00
_cell.angle_beta   90.00
_cell.angle_gamma   90.00
#
_symmetry.space_group_name_H-M   'P 1'
#
loop_
_entity.id
_entity.type
_entity.pdbx_description
1 polymer ?
#
loop_
_entity_poly.entity_id
_entity_poly.type
_entity_poly.pdbx_seq_one_letter_code
_entity_poly.pdbx_strand_id
1 'polypeptide(L)'
;MQEITTLAQFHAFKSKPLLIIDFYADWCGPCKAISPVFQRLAEKHKGSTSIIFAKVNVDVARDVSSLCGISAMPTFQFWGEGSKKDEIRGADVSGLTRMVESLVASSSVRPGSGTGGTRMGDSRTVQGTRPPVPSGSGGLLRALVDLEHSRALNATPTSSIKAVLRPSFVGATVDSAAGPTLLLYVALTAAVNVTKVKVSVPGAHLDAAPSRIHIGTNVTPAPRDLMALARAETVQSFTVYSDEYVGGVTELSLKPAKFKDVTSLTILIDENVSSRDVTRVSQVELFGTKV
;
A
#
# COMPACT_ATOMS: atom_id res chain seq x y z
N MET A 1 -2.81 -0.51 22.23
CA MET A 1 -2.01 0.72 22.25
C MET A 1 -2.02 1.25 23.67
N GLN A 2 -0.83 1.47 24.25
CA GLN A 2 -0.65 1.98 25.61
C GLN A 2 -0.48 3.50 25.58
N GLU A 3 -0.71 4.16 26.71
CA GLU A 3 -0.42 5.59 26.88
C GLU A 3 0.60 5.75 28.01
N ILE A 4 1.69 6.46 27.73
CA ILE A 4 2.77 6.72 28.68
C ILE A 4 2.65 8.16 29.15
N THR A 5 2.41 8.32 30.46
CA THR A 5 2.23 9.62 31.11
C THR A 5 3.29 9.92 32.16
N THR A 6 4.11 8.92 32.52
CA THR A 6 5.13 9.03 33.58
C THR A 6 6.42 8.34 33.18
N LEU A 7 7.55 8.81 33.74
CA LEU A 7 8.85 8.14 33.57
C LEU A 7 8.85 6.67 34.01
N ALA A 8 8.16 6.31 35.08
CA ALA A 8 8.08 4.94 35.56
C ALA A 8 7.48 3.99 34.49
N GLN A 9 6.41 4.41 33.82
CA GLN A 9 5.80 3.66 32.71
C GLN A 9 6.78 3.55 31.52
N PHE A 10 7.45 4.63 31.17
CA PHE A 10 8.46 4.63 30.11
C PHE A 10 9.60 3.63 30.40
N HIS A 11 10.16 3.65 31.63
CA HIS A 11 11.21 2.73 32.05
C HIS A 11 10.75 1.26 32.06
N ALA A 12 9.49 1.00 32.42
CA ALA A 12 8.92 -0.34 32.43
C ALA A 12 8.71 -0.89 31.01
N PHE A 13 8.31 -0.05 30.05
CA PHE A 13 8.07 -0.49 28.67
C PHE A 13 9.36 -0.56 27.84
N LYS A 14 10.34 0.34 28.05
CA LYS A 14 11.55 0.37 27.22
C LYS A 14 12.45 -0.86 27.38
N SER A 15 12.30 -1.60 28.48
CA SER A 15 13.02 -2.86 28.75
C SER A 15 12.43 -4.07 28.00
N LYS A 16 11.31 -3.88 27.30
CA LYS A 16 10.66 -4.91 26.49
C LYS A 16 11.43 -5.11 25.17
N PRO A 17 11.19 -6.24 24.46
CA PRO A 17 11.95 -6.56 23.24
C PRO A 17 11.83 -5.48 22.16
N LEU A 18 10.62 -4.98 21.93
CA LEU A 18 10.38 -3.85 21.03
C LEU A 18 9.29 -2.93 21.58
N LEU A 19 9.65 -1.66 21.80
CA LEU A 19 8.73 -0.59 22.15
C LEU A 19 8.76 0.47 21.05
N ILE A 20 7.60 0.82 20.52
CA ILE A 20 7.42 1.84 19.49
C ILE A 20 6.53 2.93 20.08
N ILE A 21 7.01 4.17 20.05
CA ILE A 21 6.36 5.30 20.73
C ILE A 21 6.02 6.38 19.71
N ASP A 22 4.76 6.83 19.69
CA ASP A 22 4.31 8.05 19.00
C ASP A 22 4.32 9.24 19.97
N PHE A 23 5.23 10.19 19.75
CA PHE A 23 5.26 11.47 20.48
C PHE A 23 4.44 12.51 19.72
N TYR A 24 3.32 12.91 20.32
CA TYR A 24 2.31 13.77 19.70
C TYR A 24 1.89 14.95 20.60
N ALA A 25 1.11 15.86 20.03
CA ALA A 25 0.42 16.92 20.77
C ALA A 25 -0.99 17.12 20.20
N ASP A 26 -1.95 17.58 21.01
CA ASP A 26 -3.37 17.69 20.60
C ASP A 26 -3.61 18.78 19.55
N TRP A 27 -2.75 19.79 19.52
CA TRP A 27 -2.76 20.89 18.55
C TRP A 27 -2.02 20.54 17.24
N CYS A 28 -1.34 19.41 17.18
CA CYS A 28 -0.53 19.01 16.02
C CYS A 28 -1.39 18.40 14.91
N GLY A 29 -1.61 19.16 13.83
CA GLY A 29 -2.35 18.72 12.64
C GLY A 29 -1.77 17.45 11.98
N PRO A 30 -0.46 17.40 11.66
CA PRO A 30 0.17 16.21 11.09
C PRO A 30 0.06 14.96 12.00
N CYS A 31 0.09 15.13 13.32
CA CYS A 31 -0.08 14.04 14.27
C CYS A 31 -1.47 13.40 14.13
N LYS A 32 -2.52 14.21 13.96
CA LYS A 32 -3.89 13.71 13.72
C LYS A 32 -4.00 12.95 12.40
N ALA A 33 -3.26 13.36 11.38
CA ALA A 33 -3.26 12.68 10.08
C ALA A 33 -2.61 11.30 10.14
N ILE A 34 -1.50 11.14 10.88
CA ILE A 34 -0.77 9.86 10.97
C ILE A 34 -1.27 8.93 12.10
N SER A 35 -1.93 9.46 13.13
CA SER A 35 -2.42 8.66 14.27
C SER A 35 -3.24 7.42 13.87
N PRO A 36 -4.18 7.49 12.89
CA PRO A 36 -4.90 6.30 12.42
C PRO A 36 -3.99 5.22 11.81
N VAL A 37 -2.87 5.61 11.18
CA VAL A 37 -1.88 4.66 10.65
C VAL A 37 -1.20 3.94 11.80
N PHE A 38 -0.70 4.70 12.78
CA PHE A 38 -0.01 4.15 13.93
C PHE A 38 -0.91 3.20 14.74
N GLN A 39 -2.19 3.56 14.89
CA GLN A 39 -3.19 2.70 15.53
C GLN A 39 -3.41 1.39 14.77
N ARG A 40 -3.51 1.42 13.43
CA ARG A 40 -3.65 0.19 12.61
C ARG A 40 -2.43 -0.72 12.74
N LEU A 41 -1.22 -0.17 12.77
CA LEU A 41 0.00 -0.93 13.03
C LEU A 41 -0.04 -1.58 14.42
N ALA A 42 -0.47 -0.84 15.44
CA ALA A 42 -0.63 -1.38 16.78
C ALA A 42 -1.67 -2.53 16.84
N GLU A 43 -2.76 -2.42 16.07
CA GLU A 43 -3.80 -3.45 15.97
C GLU A 43 -3.31 -4.71 15.25
N LYS A 44 -2.57 -4.57 14.14
CA LYS A 44 -1.93 -5.68 13.39
C LYS A 44 -1.03 -6.53 14.31
N HIS A 45 -0.37 -5.92 15.29
CA HIS A 45 0.57 -6.58 16.19
C HIS A 45 0.04 -6.81 17.61
N LYS A 46 -1.26 -6.61 17.86
CA LYS A 46 -1.88 -6.74 19.20
C LYS A 46 -1.73 -8.14 19.82
N GLY A 47 -1.56 -9.18 19.00
CA GLY A 47 -1.34 -10.56 19.44
C GLY A 47 0.10 -10.88 19.86
N SER A 48 1.06 -9.98 19.63
CA SER A 48 2.47 -10.21 19.95
C SER A 48 2.80 -9.69 21.35
N THR A 49 3.26 -10.57 22.24
CA THR A 49 3.71 -10.19 23.60
C THR A 49 5.05 -9.45 23.62
N SER A 50 5.81 -9.53 22.52
CA SER A 50 7.14 -8.94 22.36
C SER A 50 7.13 -7.50 21.86
N ILE A 51 6.00 -6.99 21.35
CA ILE A 51 5.91 -5.68 20.70
C ILE A 51 4.91 -4.81 21.46
N ILE A 52 5.33 -3.61 21.85
CA ILE A 52 4.48 -2.64 22.52
C ILE A 52 4.39 -1.38 21.67
N PHE A 53 3.17 -0.98 21.35
CA PHE A 53 2.86 0.32 20.76
C PHE A 53 2.33 1.25 21.85
N ALA A 54 2.96 2.41 21.99
CA ALA A 54 2.60 3.42 22.96
C ALA A 54 2.50 4.81 22.33
N LYS A 55 1.73 5.69 22.96
CA LYS A 55 1.69 7.12 22.65
C LYS A 55 2.09 7.95 23.86
N VAL A 56 2.73 9.09 23.60
CA VAL A 56 3.16 10.07 24.60
C VAL A 56 2.70 11.45 24.14
N ASN A 57 1.83 12.09 24.92
CA ASN A 57 1.51 13.49 24.71
C ASN A 57 2.63 14.34 25.31
N VAL A 58 3.32 15.13 24.47
CA VAL A 58 4.50 15.90 24.88
C VAL A 58 4.17 17.01 25.88
N ASP A 59 2.92 17.51 25.88
CA ASP A 59 2.47 18.55 26.81
C ASP A 59 2.16 17.99 28.20
N VAL A 60 1.79 16.70 28.28
CA VAL A 60 1.43 15.98 29.51
C VAL A 60 2.66 15.34 30.16
N ALA A 61 3.42 14.56 29.39
CA ALA A 61 4.59 13.80 29.87
C ALA A 61 5.89 14.51 29.45
N ARG A 62 6.08 15.73 29.96
CA ARG A 62 7.21 16.60 29.59
C ARG A 62 8.57 16.03 30.00
N ASP A 63 8.60 15.32 31.12
CA ASP A 63 9.77 14.61 31.64
C ASP A 63 10.23 13.48 30.70
N VAL A 64 9.29 12.66 30.23
CA VAL A 64 9.55 11.61 29.23
C VAL A 64 10.01 12.21 27.91
N SER A 65 9.31 13.25 27.43
CA SER A 65 9.62 13.90 26.16
C SER A 65 11.00 14.58 26.17
N SER A 66 11.36 15.21 27.29
CA SER A 66 12.67 15.81 27.50
C SER A 66 13.77 14.75 27.55
N LEU A 67 13.56 13.65 28.30
CA LEU A 67 14.50 12.53 28.37
C LEU A 67 14.73 11.88 27.00
N CYS A 68 13.67 11.76 26.20
CA CYS A 68 13.71 11.21 24.86
C CYS A 68 14.25 12.19 23.79
N GLY A 69 14.52 13.44 24.15
CA GLY A 69 15.07 14.45 23.23
C GLY A 69 14.10 14.88 22.13
N ILE A 70 12.80 14.89 22.42
CA ILE A 70 11.77 15.25 21.44
C ILE A 70 11.79 16.75 21.16
N SER A 71 11.98 17.09 19.89
CA SER A 71 12.10 18.49 19.41
C SER A 71 11.12 18.84 18.29
N ALA A 72 10.41 17.85 17.74
CA ALA A 72 9.42 18.03 16.70
C ALA A 72 8.31 16.98 16.85
N MET A 73 7.09 17.32 16.43
CA MET A 73 5.96 16.41 16.45
C MET A 73 5.33 16.27 15.06
N PRO A 74 4.87 15.05 14.68
CA PRO A 74 5.07 13.81 15.43
C PRO A 74 6.53 13.34 15.37
N THR A 75 6.98 12.62 16.39
CA THR A 75 8.24 11.87 16.34
C THR A 75 7.96 10.46 16.81
N PHE A 76 8.41 9.47 16.04
CA PHE A 76 8.32 8.06 16.40
C PHE A 76 9.69 7.59 16.87
N GLN A 77 9.75 6.95 18.03
CA GLN A 77 10.99 6.32 18.49
C GLN A 77 10.82 4.82 18.67
N PHE A 78 11.89 4.11 18.32
CA PHE A 78 11.98 2.67 18.39
C PHE A 78 12.99 2.29 19.46
N TRP A 79 12.55 1.53 20.44
CA TRP A 79 13.33 1.10 21.59
C TRP A 79 13.38 -0.41 21.65
N GLY A 80 14.55 -0.94 21.99
CA GLY A 80 14.75 -2.38 22.20
C GLY A 80 15.78 -2.62 23.28
N GLU A 81 15.47 -3.51 24.22
CA GLU A 81 16.36 -3.93 25.30
C GLU A 81 16.91 -2.74 26.12
N GLY A 82 16.06 -1.72 26.37
CA GLY A 82 16.41 -0.55 27.17
C GLY A 82 17.14 0.57 26.43
N SER A 83 17.44 0.40 25.13
CA SER A 83 18.17 1.37 24.30
C SER A 83 17.33 1.87 23.12
N LYS A 84 17.52 3.14 22.72
CA LYS A 84 16.93 3.69 21.50
C LYS A 84 17.65 3.08 20.30
N LYS A 85 16.90 2.45 19.40
CA LYS A 85 17.40 1.83 18.16
C LYS A 85 17.32 2.79 16.99
N ASP A 86 16.19 3.49 16.85
CA ASP A 86 15.98 4.41 15.74
C ASP A 86 14.93 5.49 16.09
N GLU A 87 14.84 6.51 15.25
CA GLU A 87 13.80 7.54 15.32
C GLU A 87 13.36 8.03 13.94
N ILE A 88 12.09 8.40 13.82
CA ILE A 88 11.51 9.03 12.62
C ILE A 88 10.87 10.33 13.07
N ARG A 89 11.22 11.43 12.40
CA ARG A 89 10.65 12.74 12.68
C ARG A 89 9.67 13.12 11.57
N GLY A 90 8.54 13.68 11.97
CA GLY A 90 7.47 14.07 11.06
C GLY A 90 6.49 12.94 10.76
N ALA A 91 5.43 13.28 10.04
CA ALA A 91 4.36 12.35 9.67
C ALA A 91 4.75 11.51 8.45
N ASP A 92 5.87 10.79 8.54
CA ASP A 92 6.34 9.86 7.50
C ASP A 92 5.71 8.48 7.68
N VAL A 93 4.58 8.28 7.01
CA VAL A 93 3.82 7.01 7.01
C VAL A 93 4.66 5.85 6.49
N SER A 94 5.37 6.05 5.38
CA SER A 94 6.13 5.01 4.70
C SER A 94 7.35 4.59 5.51
N GLY A 95 8.10 5.57 6.05
CA GLY A 95 9.23 5.31 6.95
C GLY A 95 8.79 4.57 8.21
N LEU A 96 7.68 4.99 8.82
CA LEU A 96 7.14 4.38 10.03
C LEU A 96 6.80 2.90 9.80
N THR A 97 6.03 2.58 8.76
CA THR A 97 5.64 1.19 8.49
C THR A 97 6.85 0.31 8.16
N ARG A 98 7.76 0.79 7.30
CA ARG A 98 8.98 0.03 6.95
C ARG A 98 9.84 -0.27 8.17
N MET A 99 10.01 0.71 9.07
CA MET A 99 10.80 0.55 10.27
C MET A 99 10.17 -0.46 11.23
N VAL A 100 8.84 -0.38 11.43
CA VAL A 100 8.11 -1.36 12.24
C VAL A 100 8.30 -2.76 11.67
N GLU A 101 8.08 -2.97 10.37
CA GLU A 101 8.18 -4.31 9.77
C GLU A 101 9.60 -4.88 9.82
N SER A 102 10.62 -4.05 9.58
CA SER A 102 12.03 -4.42 9.71
C SER A 102 12.39 -4.84 11.14
N LEU A 103 11.94 -4.08 12.13
CA LEU A 103 12.20 -4.37 13.54
C LEU A 103 11.43 -5.60 14.03
N VAL A 104 10.22 -5.83 13.52
CA VAL A 104 9.46 -7.05 13.83
C VAL A 104 10.12 -8.28 13.21
N ALA A 105 10.61 -8.21 11.97
CA ALA A 105 11.32 -9.30 11.32
C ALA A 105 12.60 -9.68 12.09
N SER A 106 13.40 -8.68 12.47
CA SER A 106 14.64 -8.89 13.24
C SER A 106 14.40 -9.39 14.67
N SER A 107 13.25 -9.04 15.28
CA SER A 107 12.87 -9.53 16.63
C SER A 107 12.41 -10.99 16.68
N SER A 108 12.06 -11.58 15.52
CA SER A 108 11.53 -12.96 15.41
C SER A 108 12.61 -14.05 15.23
N VAL A 109 13.86 -13.66 14.94
CA VAL A 109 14.97 -14.61 14.75
C VAL A 109 15.63 -14.92 16.09
N ARG A 110 15.18 -15.98 16.76
CA ARG A 110 15.99 -16.73 17.72
C ARG A 110 16.38 -18.06 17.09
N PRO A 111 17.66 -18.34 16.80
CA PRO A 111 18.06 -19.59 16.19
C PRO A 111 18.10 -20.71 17.25
N GLY A 112 17.20 -21.68 17.10
CA GLY A 112 17.28 -22.98 17.76
C GLY A 112 17.97 -23.99 16.83
N SER A 113 19.08 -24.52 17.33
CA SER A 113 20.01 -25.50 16.75
C SER A 113 19.39 -26.82 16.27
N GLY A 114 19.87 -27.34 15.12
CA GLY A 114 19.61 -28.71 14.67
C GLY A 114 20.35 -29.07 13.37
N THR A 115 21.53 -29.63 13.52
CA THR A 115 22.53 -30.08 12.54
C THR A 115 22.10 -31.24 11.62
N GLY A 116 22.56 -31.20 10.36
CA GLY A 116 23.17 -32.36 9.68
C GLY A 116 22.48 -32.89 8.41
N GLY A 117 23.23 -33.01 7.31
CA GLY A 117 23.00 -34.06 6.31
C GLY A 117 23.00 -33.67 4.82
N THR A 118 24.17 -33.73 4.21
CA THR A 118 24.45 -33.74 2.76
C THR A 118 23.68 -34.83 1.99
N ARG A 119 23.22 -34.57 0.75
CA ARG A 119 23.57 -35.32 -0.50
C ARG A 119 22.68 -34.98 -1.72
N MET A 120 23.34 -35.09 -2.87
CA MET A 120 22.89 -34.90 -4.24
C MET A 120 21.83 -35.91 -4.72
N GLY A 121 21.01 -35.45 -5.69
CA GLY A 121 20.56 -36.22 -6.86
C GLY A 121 19.29 -37.06 -6.71
N ASP A 122 18.22 -36.69 -7.41
CA ASP A 122 17.83 -37.34 -8.67
C ASP A 122 16.50 -36.74 -9.18
N SER A 123 16.41 -36.59 -10.48
CA SER A 123 15.25 -36.10 -11.22
C SER A 123 14.18 -37.19 -11.29
N ARG A 124 12.99 -36.98 -10.71
CA ARG A 124 11.78 -37.74 -11.08
C ARG A 124 10.52 -36.87 -11.01
N THR A 125 9.91 -36.78 -12.18
CA THR A 125 8.58 -36.28 -12.52
C THR A 125 7.50 -36.80 -11.57
N VAL A 126 6.76 -35.90 -10.92
CA VAL A 126 5.44 -36.20 -10.34
C VAL A 126 4.48 -35.06 -10.68
N GLN A 127 3.48 -35.40 -11.49
CA GLN A 127 2.28 -34.61 -11.73
C GLN A 127 1.51 -34.35 -10.43
N GLY A 128 0.95 -33.15 -10.33
CA GLY A 128 -0.32 -32.94 -9.61
C GLY A 128 -0.20 -32.64 -8.12
N THR A 129 -0.25 -31.36 -7.79
CA THR A 129 -1.45 -30.76 -7.15
C THR A 129 -1.22 -29.26 -7.04
N ARG A 130 -2.06 -28.53 -7.77
CA ARG A 130 -2.15 -27.08 -7.76
C ARG A 130 -2.50 -26.64 -6.33
N PRO A 131 -1.78 -25.69 -5.71
CA PRO A 131 -2.20 -25.16 -4.42
C PRO A 131 -3.63 -24.57 -4.58
N PRO A 132 -4.49 -24.70 -3.56
CA PRO A 132 -5.87 -24.29 -3.67
C PRO A 132 -5.91 -22.79 -3.95
N VAL A 133 -6.40 -22.45 -5.15
CA VAL A 133 -6.76 -21.08 -5.49
C VAL A 133 -7.87 -20.70 -4.51
N PRO A 134 -7.72 -19.66 -3.68
CA PRO A 134 -8.80 -19.21 -2.83
C PRO A 134 -9.95 -18.82 -3.73
N SER A 135 -11.01 -19.63 -3.67
CA SER A 135 -12.25 -19.44 -4.38
C SER A 135 -12.99 -18.28 -3.72
N GLY A 136 -12.61 -17.07 -4.13
CA GLY A 136 -13.34 -15.84 -3.85
C GLY A 136 -14.10 -15.43 -5.10
N SER A 137 -15.42 -15.51 -5.04
CA SER A 137 -16.38 -15.19 -6.10
C SER A 137 -16.13 -13.82 -6.74
N GLY A 138 -15.79 -13.81 -8.04
CA GLY A 138 -15.59 -12.63 -8.89
C GLY A 138 -14.54 -12.93 -9.97
N GLY A 139 -14.96 -13.25 -11.19
CA GLY A 139 -14.06 -13.68 -12.27
C GLY A 139 -13.20 -12.55 -12.82
N LEU A 140 -12.03 -12.88 -13.36
CA LEU A 140 -11.15 -11.92 -14.05
C LEU A 140 -11.82 -11.47 -15.37
N LEU A 141 -12.00 -10.15 -15.54
CA LEU A 141 -12.72 -9.56 -16.69
C LEU A 141 -11.82 -9.28 -17.90
N ARG A 142 -10.62 -9.85 -17.95
CA ARG A 142 -9.58 -9.57 -18.96
C ARG A 142 -10.05 -9.77 -20.41
N ALA A 143 -10.97 -10.70 -20.66
CA ALA A 143 -11.56 -10.97 -21.98
C ALA A 143 -12.52 -9.87 -22.45
N LEU A 144 -13.14 -9.14 -21.51
CA LEU A 144 -14.13 -8.09 -21.78
C LEU A 144 -13.49 -6.71 -21.92
N VAL A 145 -12.18 -6.58 -21.65
CA VAL A 145 -11.44 -5.32 -21.84
C VAL A 145 -11.19 -5.07 -23.32
N ASP A 146 -11.68 -3.93 -23.81
CA ASP A 146 -11.46 -3.43 -25.16
C ASP A 146 -10.15 -2.64 -25.21
N LEU A 147 -9.09 -3.29 -25.69
CA LEU A 147 -7.77 -2.68 -25.82
C LEU A 147 -7.66 -1.65 -26.94
N GLU A 148 -8.57 -1.66 -27.91
CA GLU A 148 -8.55 -0.71 -29.04
C GLU A 148 -9.14 0.63 -28.66
N HIS A 149 -10.09 0.65 -27.72
CA HIS A 149 -10.71 1.88 -27.22
C HIS A 149 -10.20 2.33 -25.85
N SER A 150 -9.41 1.50 -25.15
CA SER A 150 -8.72 1.90 -23.91
C SER A 150 -7.56 2.89 -24.18
N ARG A 151 -7.34 3.86 -23.30
CA ARG A 151 -6.35 4.94 -23.47
C ARG A 151 -5.60 5.21 -22.17
N ALA A 152 -4.29 5.46 -22.25
CA ALA A 152 -3.52 6.03 -21.15
C ALA A 152 -3.22 7.50 -21.47
N LEU A 153 -3.42 8.36 -20.47
CA LEU A 153 -3.19 9.80 -20.53
C LEU A 153 -2.11 10.18 -19.54
N ASN A 154 -1.30 11.16 -19.92
CA ASN A 154 -0.03 11.49 -19.26
C ASN A 154 0.92 10.29 -19.11
N ALA A 155 0.90 9.34 -20.06
CA ALA A 155 1.85 8.24 -20.13
C ALA A 155 3.03 8.60 -21.04
N THR A 156 4.21 8.02 -20.77
CA THR A 156 5.37 8.18 -21.66
C THR A 156 5.04 7.67 -23.08
N PRO A 157 5.60 8.27 -24.15
CA PRO A 157 5.27 7.88 -25.53
C PRO A 157 5.63 6.42 -25.87
N THR A 158 6.53 5.82 -25.10
CA THR A 158 6.98 4.44 -25.25
C THR A 158 6.09 3.43 -24.51
N SER A 159 5.23 3.89 -23.61
CA SER A 159 4.31 3.05 -22.84
C SER A 159 2.93 3.01 -23.48
N SER A 160 2.39 1.80 -23.70
CA SER A 160 1.02 1.60 -24.16
C SER A 160 0.16 1.07 -23.02
N ILE A 161 -1.10 1.52 -22.90
CA ILE A 161 -2.06 0.94 -21.94
C ILE A 161 -2.23 -0.58 -22.09
N LYS A 162 -1.97 -1.11 -23.29
CA LYS A 162 -1.96 -2.55 -23.57
C LYS A 162 -0.93 -3.29 -22.71
N ALA A 163 0.20 -2.67 -22.39
CA ALA A 163 1.26 -3.25 -21.55
C ALA A 163 0.75 -3.60 -20.15
N VAL A 164 -0.20 -2.82 -19.62
CA VAL A 164 -0.70 -2.96 -18.25
C VAL A 164 -2.01 -3.74 -18.19
N LEU A 165 -2.89 -3.59 -19.19
CA LEU A 165 -4.16 -4.34 -19.25
C LEU A 165 -3.95 -5.77 -19.76
N ARG A 166 -3.00 -5.98 -20.67
CA ARG A 166 -2.58 -7.30 -21.15
C ARG A 166 -1.04 -7.36 -21.34
N PRO A 167 -0.26 -7.49 -20.25
CA PRO A 167 1.19 -7.64 -20.35
C PRO A 167 1.56 -8.78 -21.28
N SER A 168 2.34 -8.46 -22.31
CA SER A 168 2.78 -9.40 -23.36
C SER A 168 4.13 -10.05 -23.02
N PHE A 169 4.90 -9.45 -22.11
CA PHE A 169 6.18 -9.95 -21.61
C PHE A 169 6.41 -9.44 -20.18
N VAL A 170 7.31 -10.11 -19.45
CA VAL A 170 7.67 -9.76 -18.07
C VAL A 170 8.42 -8.43 -18.06
N GLY A 171 7.96 -7.47 -17.23
CA GLY A 171 8.59 -6.16 -17.10
C GLY A 171 7.97 -5.05 -17.95
N ALA A 172 6.85 -5.31 -18.65
CA ALA A 172 6.09 -4.27 -19.32
C ALA A 172 5.46 -3.30 -18.30
N THR A 173 5.64 -1.99 -18.48
CA THR A 173 5.08 -0.97 -17.57
C THR A 173 4.49 0.22 -18.33
N VAL A 174 3.57 0.91 -17.67
CA VAL A 174 3.14 2.26 -18.03
C VAL A 174 3.68 3.21 -16.98
N ASP A 175 4.42 4.20 -17.46
CA ASP A 175 5.06 5.23 -16.67
C ASP A 175 4.40 6.58 -16.98
N SER A 176 4.23 7.43 -15.97
CA SER A 176 3.76 8.80 -16.20
C SER A 176 4.82 9.63 -16.93
N ALA A 177 4.38 10.52 -17.83
CA ALA A 177 5.26 11.39 -18.61
C ALA A 177 5.72 12.61 -17.81
N ALA A 178 4.84 13.17 -16.98
CA ALA A 178 5.12 14.36 -16.18
C ALA A 178 4.46 14.27 -14.80
N GLY A 179 5.28 14.29 -13.75
CA GLY A 179 4.82 14.21 -12.36
C GLY A 179 4.15 12.87 -12.02
N PRO A 180 3.46 12.78 -10.87
CA PRO A 180 2.88 11.53 -10.38
C PRO A 180 1.52 11.20 -11.01
N THR A 181 0.96 12.10 -11.82
CA THR A 181 -0.40 11.91 -12.35
C THR A 181 -0.40 10.93 -13.52
N LEU A 182 -1.31 9.95 -13.51
CA LEU A 182 -1.48 8.99 -14.60
C LEU A 182 -2.96 8.63 -14.71
N LEU A 183 -3.53 8.70 -15.92
CA LEU A 183 -4.95 8.43 -16.13
C LEU A 183 -5.11 7.25 -17.09
N LEU A 184 -5.76 6.18 -16.62
CA LEU A 184 -6.06 5.00 -17.42
C LEU A 184 -7.56 4.93 -17.68
N TYR A 185 -7.94 5.03 -18.93
CA TYR A 185 -9.31 4.78 -19.40
C TYR A 185 -9.41 3.36 -19.94
N VAL A 186 -10.28 2.56 -19.35
CA VAL A 186 -10.51 1.15 -19.71
C VAL A 186 -11.91 1.03 -20.30
N ALA A 187 -11.99 0.77 -21.60
CA ALA A 187 -13.24 0.46 -22.28
C ALA A 187 -13.57 -1.03 -22.13
N LEU A 188 -14.86 -1.36 -22.02
CA LEU A 188 -15.34 -2.73 -21.91
C LEU A 188 -16.27 -3.06 -23.09
N THR A 189 -16.17 -4.28 -23.61
CA THR A 189 -16.98 -4.77 -24.74
C THR A 189 -18.40 -5.15 -24.35
N ALA A 190 -18.68 -5.26 -23.06
CA ALA A 190 -20.00 -5.52 -22.50
C ALA A 190 -20.13 -4.88 -21.11
N ALA A 191 -21.37 -4.67 -20.66
CA ALA A 191 -21.65 -4.21 -19.31
C ALA A 191 -21.20 -5.27 -18.28
N VAL A 192 -20.54 -4.82 -17.22
CA VAL A 192 -20.04 -5.69 -16.14
C VAL A 192 -20.32 -5.07 -14.77
N ASN A 193 -20.45 -5.93 -13.77
CA ASN A 193 -20.44 -5.54 -12.36
C ASN A 193 -19.02 -5.71 -11.83
N VAL A 194 -18.32 -4.61 -11.54
CA VAL A 194 -16.93 -4.65 -11.05
C VAL A 194 -16.92 -4.71 -9.53
N THR A 195 -16.24 -5.70 -8.97
CA THR A 195 -16.13 -5.89 -7.51
C THR A 195 -14.77 -5.50 -6.98
N LYS A 196 -13.71 -5.68 -7.77
CA LYS A 196 -12.34 -5.44 -7.33
C LYS A 196 -11.46 -5.02 -8.51
N VAL A 197 -10.52 -4.13 -8.23
CA VAL A 197 -9.42 -3.76 -9.14
C VAL A 197 -8.12 -4.12 -8.46
N LYS A 198 -7.27 -4.91 -9.10
CA LYS A 198 -5.88 -5.11 -8.64
C LYS A 198 -4.96 -4.23 -9.45
N VAL A 199 -4.04 -3.57 -8.76
CA VAL A 199 -3.00 -2.75 -9.37
C VAL A 199 -1.65 -3.33 -8.94
N SER A 200 -0.82 -3.65 -9.93
CA SER A 200 0.51 -4.18 -9.72
C SER A 200 1.56 -3.18 -10.15
N VAL A 201 2.68 -3.17 -9.43
CA VAL A 201 3.86 -2.35 -9.69
C VAL A 201 5.10 -3.24 -9.68
N PRO A 202 6.17 -2.88 -10.40
CA PRO A 202 7.43 -3.62 -10.32
C PRO A 202 7.99 -3.50 -8.90
N GLY A 203 8.32 -4.63 -8.26
CA GLY A 203 8.76 -4.66 -6.86
C GLY A 203 10.02 -3.83 -6.55
N ALA A 204 10.83 -3.49 -7.56
CA ALA A 204 11.99 -2.61 -7.41
C ALA A 204 11.65 -1.12 -7.29
N HIS A 205 10.38 -0.73 -7.51
CA HIS A 205 9.96 0.67 -7.62
C HIS A 205 8.65 0.96 -6.85
N LEU A 206 8.57 0.51 -5.59
CA LEU A 206 7.42 0.82 -4.73
C LEU A 206 7.26 2.32 -4.46
N ASP A 207 8.35 3.09 -4.52
CA ASP A 207 8.32 4.55 -4.38
C ASP A 207 7.51 5.21 -5.52
N ALA A 208 7.52 4.61 -6.71
CA ALA A 208 6.75 5.02 -7.88
C ALA A 208 5.33 4.44 -7.91
N ALA A 209 4.91 3.70 -6.88
CA ALA A 209 3.62 3.04 -6.86
C ALA A 209 2.47 4.04 -6.69
N PRO A 210 1.31 3.80 -7.32
CA PRO A 210 0.13 4.65 -7.13
C PRO A 210 -0.29 4.74 -5.65
N SER A 211 -0.56 5.95 -5.15
CA SER A 211 -1.06 6.16 -3.80
C SER A 211 -2.50 6.68 -3.82
N ARG A 212 -2.76 7.86 -4.40
CA ARG A 212 -4.12 8.38 -4.51
C ARG A 212 -4.75 7.94 -5.83
N ILE A 213 -5.69 7.00 -5.75
CA ILE A 213 -6.35 6.39 -6.89
C ILE A 213 -7.85 6.71 -6.86
N HIS A 214 -8.35 7.36 -7.90
CA HIS A 214 -9.75 7.68 -8.10
C HIS A 214 -10.33 6.80 -9.20
N ILE A 215 -11.45 6.15 -8.90
CA ILE A 215 -12.18 5.30 -9.84
C ILE A 215 -13.47 5.99 -10.24
N GLY A 216 -13.64 6.22 -11.54
CA GLY A 216 -14.88 6.65 -12.18
C GLY A 216 -15.46 5.58 -13.11
N THR A 217 -16.73 5.71 -13.51
CA THR A 217 -17.41 4.75 -14.39
C THR A 217 -18.24 5.44 -15.45
N ASN A 218 -18.47 4.75 -16.58
CA ASN A 218 -19.42 5.12 -17.63
C ASN A 218 -19.18 6.53 -18.21
N VAL A 219 -17.90 6.90 -18.25
CA VAL A 219 -17.45 8.14 -18.89
C VAL A 219 -17.38 7.87 -20.38
N THR A 220 -18.03 8.72 -21.16
CA THR A 220 -17.93 8.68 -22.61
C THR A 220 -16.79 9.62 -23.03
N PRO A 221 -15.65 9.11 -23.54
CA PRO A 221 -14.58 9.96 -24.03
C PRO A 221 -15.09 10.76 -25.23
N ALA A 222 -15.14 12.08 -25.09
CA ALA A 222 -15.37 12.94 -26.24
C ALA A 222 -14.16 12.82 -27.19
N PRO A 223 -14.34 12.59 -28.51
CA PRO A 223 -13.24 12.33 -29.46
C PRO A 223 -12.16 13.42 -29.53
N ARG A 224 -12.44 14.63 -29.02
CA ARG A 224 -11.53 15.79 -29.05
C ARG A 224 -11.21 16.36 -27.68
N ASP A 225 -11.81 15.84 -26.61
CA ASP A 225 -11.60 16.34 -25.24
C ASP A 225 -11.19 15.19 -24.32
N LEU A 226 -9.93 14.79 -24.44
CA LEU A 226 -9.28 13.83 -23.54
C LEU A 226 -9.17 14.39 -22.10
N MET A 227 -9.27 15.71 -21.91
CA MET A 227 -9.30 16.32 -20.58
C MET A 227 -10.64 16.11 -19.86
N ALA A 228 -11.72 15.83 -20.60
CA ALA A 228 -13.00 15.42 -20.01
C ALA A 228 -12.87 14.10 -19.22
N LEU A 229 -11.95 13.20 -19.61
CA LEU A 229 -11.69 11.96 -18.86
C LEU A 229 -11.04 12.24 -17.49
N ALA A 230 -10.24 13.29 -17.37
CA ALA A 230 -9.65 13.72 -16.10
C ALA A 230 -10.68 14.42 -15.18
N ARG A 231 -11.78 14.92 -15.76
CA ARG A 231 -12.90 15.55 -15.06
C ARG A 231 -14.06 14.57 -14.78
N ALA A 232 -13.87 13.29 -15.10
CA ALA A 232 -14.81 12.25 -14.78
C ALA A 232 -15.19 12.29 -13.30
N GLU A 233 -16.49 12.17 -13.00
CA GLU A 233 -16.97 12.13 -11.63
C GLU A 233 -16.36 10.92 -10.92
N THR A 234 -15.58 11.18 -9.88
CA THR A 234 -14.98 10.14 -9.06
C THR A 234 -16.07 9.43 -8.26
N VAL A 235 -16.29 8.16 -8.55
CA VAL A 235 -17.30 7.32 -7.88
C VAL A 235 -16.78 6.78 -6.54
N GLN A 236 -15.50 6.40 -6.52
CA GLN A 236 -14.80 5.93 -5.33
C GLN A 236 -13.31 6.30 -5.39
N SER A 237 -12.78 6.81 -4.28
CA SER A 237 -11.36 7.12 -4.11
C SER A 237 -10.70 6.15 -3.14
N PHE A 238 -9.44 5.87 -3.37
CA PHE A 238 -8.56 5.07 -2.54
C PHE A 238 -7.28 5.84 -2.26
N THR A 239 -6.78 5.70 -1.04
CA THR A 239 -5.43 6.11 -0.67
C THR A 239 -4.71 4.84 -0.28
N VAL A 240 -3.79 4.43 -1.14
CA VAL A 240 -3.00 3.20 -1.01
C VAL A 240 -1.62 3.60 -0.51
N TYR A 241 -1.14 2.90 0.50
CA TYR A 241 0.19 3.09 1.06
C TYR A 241 1.15 2.00 0.58
N SER A 242 2.46 2.20 0.75
CA SER A 242 3.49 1.28 0.25
C SER A 242 3.35 -0.15 0.79
N ASP A 243 2.87 -0.31 2.02
CA ASP A 243 2.69 -1.60 2.70
C ASP A 243 1.45 -2.37 2.21
N GLU A 244 0.50 -1.69 1.56
CA GLU A 244 -0.64 -2.34 0.90
C GLU A 244 -0.25 -2.99 -0.44
N TYR A 245 0.98 -2.79 -0.91
CA TYR A 245 1.55 -3.48 -2.07
C TYR A 245 2.27 -4.77 -1.67
N VAL A 246 1.50 -5.82 -1.37
CA VAL A 246 2.05 -7.14 -1.04
C VAL A 246 2.60 -7.80 -2.31
N GLY A 247 3.92 -8.00 -2.36
CA GLY A 247 4.59 -8.51 -3.57
C GLY A 247 4.49 -7.56 -4.76
N GLY A 248 4.33 -6.26 -4.50
CA GLY A 248 4.10 -5.25 -5.54
C GLY A 248 2.66 -5.23 -6.06
N VAL A 249 1.69 -5.82 -5.36
CA VAL A 249 0.29 -5.84 -5.77
C VAL A 249 -0.60 -5.29 -4.66
N THR A 250 -1.50 -4.38 -5.02
CA THR A 250 -2.56 -3.88 -4.14
C THR A 250 -3.94 -4.26 -4.69
N GLU A 251 -4.91 -4.45 -3.80
CA GLU A 251 -6.28 -4.80 -4.14
C GLU A 251 -7.27 -3.71 -3.69
N LEU A 252 -7.90 -3.05 -4.66
CA LEU A 252 -8.92 -2.04 -4.43
C LEU A 252 -10.31 -2.70 -4.42
N SER A 253 -10.93 -2.78 -3.25
CA SER A 253 -12.28 -3.34 -3.11
C SER A 253 -13.33 -2.28 -3.42
N LEU A 254 -14.09 -2.50 -4.50
CA LEU A 254 -15.11 -1.57 -4.96
C LEU A 254 -16.45 -1.86 -4.26
N LYS A 255 -17.27 -0.82 -4.04
CA LYS A 255 -18.62 -0.98 -3.49
C LYS A 255 -19.58 -1.50 -4.57
N PRO A 256 -20.07 -2.76 -4.53
CA PRO A 256 -20.82 -3.34 -5.65
C PRO A 256 -22.08 -2.56 -6.05
N ALA A 257 -22.69 -1.83 -5.11
CA ALA A 257 -23.85 -0.97 -5.39
C ALA A 257 -23.55 0.20 -6.33
N LYS A 258 -22.30 0.67 -6.39
CA LYS A 258 -21.87 1.81 -7.23
C LYS A 258 -21.25 1.40 -8.57
N PHE A 259 -20.91 0.12 -8.72
CA PHE A 259 -20.18 -0.41 -9.87
C PHE A 259 -21.00 -1.49 -10.57
N LYS A 260 -22.27 -1.16 -10.85
CA LYS A 260 -23.17 -1.98 -11.66
C LYS A 260 -23.25 -1.46 -13.09
N ASP A 261 -23.47 -2.34 -14.04
CA ASP A 261 -23.68 -1.98 -15.45
C ASP A 261 -22.57 -1.07 -16.00
N VAL A 262 -21.32 -1.38 -15.64
CA VAL A 262 -20.14 -0.60 -16.01
C VAL A 262 -19.72 -0.96 -17.44
N THR A 263 -19.66 0.02 -18.33
CA THR A 263 -19.21 -0.11 -19.73
C THR A 263 -17.85 0.55 -19.97
N SER A 264 -17.45 1.48 -19.10
CA SER A 264 -16.11 2.05 -19.08
C SER A 264 -15.69 2.35 -17.64
N LEU A 265 -14.38 2.28 -17.38
CA LEU A 265 -13.80 2.54 -16.08
C LEU A 265 -12.61 3.49 -16.22
N THR A 266 -12.60 4.54 -15.43
CA THR A 266 -11.53 5.54 -15.39
C THR A 266 -10.74 5.36 -14.10
N ILE A 267 -9.44 5.13 -14.21
CA ILE A 267 -8.51 5.01 -13.07
C ILE A 267 -7.58 6.22 -13.13
N LEU A 268 -7.87 7.24 -12.34
CA LEU A 268 -7.03 8.42 -12.19
C LEU A 268 -6.11 8.22 -11.00
N ILE A 269 -4.81 8.19 -11.24
CA ILE A 269 -3.78 8.23 -10.22
C ILE A 269 -3.32 9.67 -10.12
N ASP A 270 -3.50 10.27 -8.96
CA ASP A 270 -3.20 11.69 -8.73
C ASP A 270 -1.86 11.86 -8.01
N GLU A 271 -1.55 10.92 -7.10
CA GLU A 271 -0.28 10.88 -6.38
C GLU A 271 0.29 9.45 -6.35
N ASN A 272 1.61 9.34 -6.30
CA ASN A 272 2.36 8.13 -5.97
C ASN A 272 2.89 8.19 -4.55
N VAL A 273 3.43 7.07 -4.08
CA VAL A 273 3.96 6.90 -2.73
C VAL A 273 5.08 7.91 -2.41
N SER A 274 5.98 8.24 -3.35
CA SER A 274 7.09 9.18 -3.11
C SER A 274 6.74 10.65 -3.38
N SER A 275 5.55 10.96 -3.89
CA SER A 275 5.00 12.29 -4.22
C SER A 275 5.77 13.17 -5.24
N ARG A 276 7.00 12.82 -5.64
CA ARG A 276 7.84 13.66 -6.52
C ARG A 276 8.38 12.98 -7.77
N ASP A 277 8.20 11.67 -7.90
CA ASP A 277 8.74 10.90 -9.02
C ASP A 277 7.67 10.51 -10.05
N VAL A 278 8.09 9.80 -11.09
CA VAL A 278 7.23 9.16 -12.09
C VAL A 278 6.39 8.08 -11.40
N THR A 279 5.10 7.98 -11.75
CA THR A 279 4.23 6.87 -11.35
C THR A 279 4.38 5.73 -12.32
N ARG A 280 4.56 4.52 -11.79
CA ARG A 280 4.78 3.31 -12.59
C ARG A 280 3.77 2.24 -12.24
N VAL A 281 3.14 1.67 -13.26
CA VAL A 281 2.18 0.56 -13.15
C VAL A 281 2.61 -0.57 -14.07
N SER A 282 2.68 -1.81 -13.56
CA SER A 282 3.01 -2.99 -14.37
C SER A 282 1.78 -3.75 -14.83
N GLN A 283 0.72 -3.78 -14.02
CA GLN A 283 -0.50 -4.50 -14.38
C GLN A 283 -1.74 -3.91 -13.71
N VAL A 284 -2.87 -3.93 -14.42
CA VAL A 284 -4.19 -3.62 -13.86
C VAL A 284 -5.13 -4.75 -14.23
N GLU A 285 -5.80 -5.31 -13.23
CA GLU A 285 -6.74 -6.41 -13.39
C GLU A 285 -8.10 -6.04 -12.80
N LEU A 286 -9.15 -6.24 -13.60
CA LEU A 286 -10.52 -6.01 -13.19
C LEU A 286 -11.18 -7.35 -12.84
N PHE A 287 -11.86 -7.40 -11.71
CA PHE A 287 -12.59 -8.57 -11.24
C PHE A 287 -14.07 -8.23 -11.08
N GLY A 288 -14.93 -9.18 -11.43
CA GLY A 288 -16.36 -8.98 -11.39
C GLY A 288 -17.13 -10.06 -12.14
N THR A 289 -18.33 -9.69 -12.61
CA THR A 289 -19.19 -10.56 -13.43
C THR A 289 -19.72 -9.78 -14.61
N LYS A 290 -19.86 -10.44 -15.76
CA LYS A 290 -20.62 -9.89 -16.89
C LYS A 290 -22.10 -9.76 -16.48
N VAL A 291 -22.74 -8.67 -16.89
CA VAL A 291 -24.20 -8.49 -16.77
C VAL A 291 -24.91 -9.29 -17.86
#